data_AF-A0A661F1J6-F1
#
_entry.id   AF-A0A661F1J6-F1
#
_cell.length_a   1.000
_cell.length_b   1.000
_cell.length_c   1.000
_cell.angle_alpha   90.00
_cell.angle_beta   90.00
_cell.angle_gamma   90.00
#
_symmetry.space_group_name_H-M   'P 1'
#
loop_
_entity.id
_entity.type
_entity.pdbx_description
1 polymer ?
#
loop_
_entity_poly.entity_id
_entity_poly.type
_entity_poly.pdbx_seq_one_letter_code
_entity_poly.pdbx_strand_id
1 'polypeptide(L)'
;MIISYLFLLISALLSPNLQAETNKQLVQQPTNKVTLYYFWSRHCPHCKTAKPFINKLPQTYPWLTLHSYDLVDSRVNQKRFLLMAQQLDQPANSVPAFIFCGQIMVGYDQAKTTGKELEEKLLACHRQENTQTTQVQESFNIPGLGKTHYQDFSLPVFTLLIAALDAFNPCAFFILFFLLSLMVHHRSRARMLVIGGTFVLCSGLMYFLFMSAWLNLFLITEQLIFITATAGVIAIIFGLLNIKDYFLFKQGISLSLSDSSRTRLFTRIRTLTQTGSWSSMIMATIILAIAANSYELLCTAGLPMVYTRILTLSDLPTTQYYLYLALYNVIYIIPLLLIVILFSLTLGSKKLSEQEGRLLKMLSGSMMLGLGSILLLKPEWLNNMLVSVTVIFGSIALTLLIALMQKLISLKQK
;
A
#
# COMPACT_ATOMS: atom_id res chain seq x y z
N MET A 1 11.47 -52.92 28.54
CA MET A 1 12.45 -52.33 29.49
C MET A 1 13.29 -51.19 28.88
N ILE A 2 12.78 -50.47 27.86
CA ILE A 2 13.48 -49.33 27.22
C ILE A 2 12.62 -48.05 27.25
N ILE A 3 11.30 -48.18 27.44
CA ILE A 3 10.35 -47.05 27.44
C ILE A 3 10.26 -46.35 28.81
N SER A 4 10.68 -46.98 29.91
CA SER A 4 10.65 -46.38 31.24
C SER A 4 11.92 -45.57 31.59
N TYR A 5 13.00 -45.72 30.82
CA TYR A 5 14.25 -44.97 31.04
C TYR A 5 14.31 -43.65 30.24
N LEU A 6 13.51 -43.51 29.18
CA LEU A 6 13.48 -42.30 28.37
C LEU A 6 12.68 -41.16 29.03
N PHE A 7 11.75 -41.48 29.95
CA PHE A 7 10.93 -40.49 30.66
C PHE A 7 11.64 -39.87 31.88
N LEU A 8 12.68 -40.53 32.42
CA LEU A 8 13.52 -40.04 33.53
C LEU A 8 14.68 -39.17 33.06
N LEU A 9 15.02 -39.19 31.77
CA LEU A 9 16.06 -38.33 31.17
C LEU A 9 15.52 -36.96 30.73
N ILE A 10 14.19 -36.79 30.65
CA ILE A 10 13.55 -35.55 30.18
C ILE A 10 13.16 -34.62 31.34
N SER A 11 13.01 -35.14 32.57
CA SER A 11 12.70 -34.32 33.75
C SER A 11 13.94 -33.70 34.45
N ALA A 12 15.16 -34.05 34.03
CA ALA A 12 16.40 -33.55 34.64
C ALA A 12 17.06 -32.37 33.89
N LEU A 13 16.50 -31.90 32.78
CA LEU A 13 17.05 -30.80 31.96
C LEU A 13 16.30 -29.46 32.13
N LEU A 14 15.36 -29.38 33.07
CA LEU A 14 14.60 -28.18 33.40
C LEU A 14 14.83 -27.78 34.87
N SER A 15 16.03 -27.26 35.14
CA SER A 15 16.29 -26.40 36.30
C SER A 15 17.11 -25.20 35.83
N PRO A 16 16.57 -23.98 35.80
CA PRO A 16 17.39 -22.81 35.61
C PRO A 16 18.13 -22.50 36.92
N ASN A 17 19.44 -22.74 36.94
CA ASN A 17 20.35 -22.09 37.88
C ASN A 17 20.37 -20.60 37.53
N LEU A 18 19.65 -19.80 38.31
CA LEU A 18 19.70 -18.35 38.25
C LEU A 18 20.91 -17.89 39.06
N GLN A 19 22.08 -17.81 38.43
CA GLN A 19 23.18 -16.99 38.95
C GLN A 19 23.00 -15.57 38.42
N ALA A 20 22.67 -14.65 39.33
CA ALA A 20 22.73 -13.23 39.06
C ALA A 20 24.20 -12.80 38.96
N GLU A 21 24.66 -12.45 37.76
CA GLU A 21 25.87 -11.66 37.60
C GLU A 21 25.57 -10.21 37.98
N THR A 22 26.18 -9.77 39.09
CA THR A 22 26.20 -8.37 39.51
C THR A 22 26.95 -7.56 38.47
N ASN A 23 26.22 -6.97 37.52
CA ASN A 23 26.81 -6.06 36.55
C ASN A 23 27.14 -4.73 37.24
N LYS A 24 28.42 -4.36 37.16
CA LYS A 24 29.00 -3.10 37.66
C LYS A 24 28.24 -1.92 37.05
N GLN A 25 27.38 -1.28 37.83
CA GLN A 25 26.84 0.03 37.46
C GLN A 25 27.99 1.04 37.42
N LEU A 26 28.29 1.53 36.22
CA LEU A 26 29.00 2.79 36.05
C LEU A 26 28.10 3.90 36.61
N VAL A 27 28.42 4.34 37.82
CA VAL A 27 27.85 5.53 38.44
C VAL A 27 28.19 6.74 37.55
N GLN A 28 27.23 7.21 36.76
CA GLN A 28 27.30 8.54 36.16
C GLN A 28 26.76 9.55 37.17
N GLN A 29 27.64 10.44 37.63
CA GLN A 29 27.31 11.56 38.50
C GLN A 29 26.28 12.50 37.85
N PRO A 30 25.39 13.14 38.63
CA PRO A 30 24.32 13.99 38.12
C PRO A 30 24.90 15.35 37.70
N THR A 31 25.33 15.47 36.45
CA THR A 31 25.29 16.77 35.80
C THR A 31 23.85 17.00 35.38
N ASN A 32 23.19 18.01 35.95
CA ASN A 32 21.81 18.43 35.66
C ASN A 32 21.62 18.96 34.21
N LYS A 33 22.43 18.50 33.26
CA LYS A 33 22.42 18.88 31.85
C LYS A 33 21.73 17.78 31.06
N VAL A 34 20.72 18.16 30.28
CA VAL A 34 20.02 17.25 29.37
C VAL A 34 20.57 17.47 27.97
N THR A 35 20.85 16.38 27.26
CA THR A 35 21.27 16.44 25.85
C THR A 35 20.11 16.00 24.96
N LEU A 36 19.70 16.88 24.05
CA LEU A 36 18.73 16.61 23.00
C LEU A 36 19.45 16.41 21.66
N TYR A 37 19.29 15.23 21.08
CA TYR A 37 19.76 14.92 19.74
C TYR A 37 18.60 15.02 18.75
N TYR A 38 18.73 15.93 17.79
CA TYR A 38 17.73 16.22 16.77
C TYR A 38 18.24 15.76 15.40
N PHE A 39 17.66 14.68 14.88
CA PHE A 39 17.96 14.14 13.55
C PHE A 39 16.88 14.59 12.54
N TRP A 40 17.32 15.14 11.41
CA TRP A 40 16.41 15.74 10.42
C TRP A 40 16.93 15.64 9.00
N SER A 41 16.06 15.96 8.03
CA SER A 41 16.41 16.01 6.60
C SER A 41 15.96 17.34 5.98
N ARG A 42 16.77 17.90 5.08
CA ARG A 42 16.43 19.08 4.26
C ARG A 42 15.16 18.88 3.41
N HIS A 43 14.85 17.62 3.06
CA HIS A 43 13.70 17.26 2.22
C HIS A 43 12.42 16.95 3.01
N CYS A 44 12.48 17.02 4.35
CA CYS A 44 11.36 16.67 5.24
C CYS A 44 10.55 17.93 5.63
N PRO A 45 9.26 18.04 5.25
CA PRO A 45 8.41 19.20 5.59
C PRO A 45 8.25 19.40 7.10
N HIS A 46 7.96 18.32 7.83
CA HIS A 46 7.82 18.33 9.30
C HIS A 46 9.11 18.78 10.01
N CYS A 47 10.27 18.47 9.44
CA CYS A 47 11.56 18.91 9.95
C CYS A 47 11.74 20.42 9.81
N LYS A 48 11.31 21.00 8.68
CA LYS A 48 11.31 22.46 8.48
C LYS A 48 10.38 23.14 9.48
N THR A 49 9.21 22.57 9.76
CA THR A 49 8.26 23.07 10.77
C THR A 49 8.81 22.98 12.19
N ALA A 50 9.53 21.91 12.53
CA ALA A 50 10.12 21.72 13.85
C ALA A 50 11.31 22.66 14.13
N LYS A 51 12.16 22.88 13.12
CA LYS A 51 13.43 23.61 13.23
C LYS A 51 13.37 24.94 14.00
N PRO A 52 12.43 25.87 13.76
CA PRO A 52 12.36 27.14 14.50
C PRO A 52 12.04 26.95 15.99
N PHE A 53 11.24 25.95 16.35
CA PHE A 53 10.93 25.64 17.74
C PHE A 53 12.15 25.01 18.44
N ILE A 54 12.75 24.00 17.81
CA ILE A 54 13.88 23.26 18.38
C ILE A 54 15.10 24.16 18.61
N ASN A 55 15.40 25.05 17.67
CA ASN A 55 16.53 25.97 17.79
C ASN A 55 16.35 27.01 18.91
N LYS A 56 15.11 27.27 19.36
CA LYS A 56 14.84 28.16 20.50
C LYS A 56 15.03 27.48 21.84
N LEU A 57 14.90 26.15 21.94
CA LEU A 57 14.93 25.43 23.21
C LEU A 57 16.23 25.67 24.02
N PRO A 58 17.45 25.65 23.44
CA PRO A 58 18.68 25.94 24.20
C PRO A 58 18.78 27.40 24.67
N GLN A 59 18.07 28.32 24.02
CA GLN A 59 18.02 29.73 24.43
C GLN A 59 17.07 29.90 25.63
N THR A 60 15.95 29.20 25.61
CA THR A 60 14.97 29.18 26.70
C THR A 60 15.49 28.38 27.91
N TYR A 61 16.24 27.31 27.67
CA TYR A 61 16.71 26.37 28.69
C TYR A 61 18.23 26.21 28.62
N PRO A 62 19.01 27.02 29.38
CA PRO A 62 20.48 26.98 29.35
C PRO A 62 21.11 25.65 29.78
N TRP A 63 20.34 24.80 30.47
CA TRP A 63 20.74 23.44 30.87
C TRP A 63 20.58 22.41 29.75
N LEU A 64 19.91 22.75 28.64
CA LEU A 64 19.68 21.88 27.51
C LEU A 64 20.76 22.05 26.44
N THR A 65 21.47 20.97 26.13
CA THR A 65 22.43 20.92 25.02
C THR A 65 21.77 20.32 23.79
N LEU A 66 21.70 21.07 22.69
CA LEU A 66 21.15 20.60 21.42
C LEU A 66 22.27 20.16 20.47
N HIS A 67 22.19 18.91 20.02
CA HIS A 67 22.94 18.42 18.87
C HIS A 67 21.99 18.23 17.69
N SER A 68 22.21 18.99 16.62
CA SER A 68 21.40 18.92 15.41
C SER A 68 22.16 18.26 14.27
N TYR A 69 21.59 17.20 13.69
CA TYR A 69 22.21 16.40 12.64
C TYR A 69 21.32 16.33 11.41
N ASP A 70 21.81 16.89 10.30
CA ASP A 70 21.23 16.67 8.98
C ASP A 70 21.67 15.30 8.45
N LEU A 71 20.69 14.48 8.05
CA LEU A 71 20.93 13.15 7.49
C LEU A 71 21.22 13.17 5.99
N VAL A 72 20.95 14.28 5.30
CA VAL A 72 21.17 14.40 3.85
C VAL A 72 22.67 14.55 3.58
N ASP A 73 23.21 13.69 2.70
CA ASP A 73 24.63 13.63 2.27
C ASP A 73 25.65 13.34 3.40
N SER A 74 25.20 12.89 4.58
CA SER A 74 26.10 12.62 5.72
C SER A 74 25.96 11.19 6.25
N ARG A 75 26.81 10.30 5.72
CA ARG A 75 26.91 8.90 6.22
C ARG A 75 27.25 8.83 7.71
N VAL A 76 28.00 9.79 8.22
CA VAL A 76 28.36 9.88 9.64
C VAL A 76 27.13 10.15 10.51
N ASN A 77 26.27 11.07 10.09
CA ASN A 77 25.04 11.39 10.83
C ASN A 77 24.00 10.27 10.72
N GLN A 78 23.88 9.64 9.55
CA GLN A 78 23.03 8.47 9.34
C GLN A 78 23.45 7.30 10.26
N LYS A 79 24.74 6.97 10.29
CA LYS A 79 25.29 5.93 11.18
C LYS A 79 25.08 6.29 12.65
N ARG A 80 25.24 7.56 13.02
CA ARG A 80 24.97 8.03 14.39
C ARG A 80 23.51 7.82 14.78
N PHE A 81 22.58 8.17 13.91
CA PHE A 81 21.15 7.98 14.17
C PHE A 81 20.81 6.49 14.38
N LEU A 82 21.29 5.63 13.48
CA LEU A 82 21.12 4.17 13.56
C LEU A 82 21.64 3.60 14.88
N LEU A 83 22.88 3.92 15.26
CA LEU A 83 23.49 3.42 16.50
C LEU A 83 22.73 3.89 17.74
N MET A 84 22.30 5.15 17.78
CA MET A 84 21.58 5.70 18.92
C MET A 84 20.16 5.15 19.05
N ALA A 85 19.46 4.91 17.94
CA ALA A 85 18.14 4.27 17.96
C ALA A 85 18.26 2.79 18.38
N GLN A 86 19.28 2.08 17.88
CA GLN A 86 19.55 0.69 18.25
C GLN A 86 19.85 0.52 19.75
N GLN A 87 20.54 1.48 20.38
CA GLN A 87 20.77 1.47 21.83
C GLN A 87 19.49 1.59 22.66
N LEU A 88 18.38 2.02 22.05
CA LEU A 88 17.07 2.15 22.68
C LEU A 88 16.11 1.04 22.26
N ASP A 89 16.58 0.03 21.51
CA ASP A 89 15.75 -1.00 20.89
C ASP A 89 14.63 -0.42 20.01
N GLN A 90 14.91 0.70 19.32
CA GLN A 90 13.95 1.42 18.48
C GLN A 90 14.49 1.58 17.04
N PRO A 91 13.61 1.57 16.03
CA PRO A 91 14.02 1.72 14.63
C PRO A 91 14.33 3.18 14.25
N ALA A 92 15.37 3.40 13.43
CA ALA A 92 15.81 4.72 12.97
C ALA A 92 15.13 5.17 11.65
N ASN A 93 13.81 4.96 11.54
CA ASN A 93 13.15 4.90 10.22
C ASN A 93 12.41 6.19 9.84
N SER A 94 12.46 7.23 10.66
CA SER A 94 11.64 8.43 10.44
C SER A 94 12.28 9.68 11.05
N VAL A 95 12.05 10.82 10.38
CA VAL A 95 12.49 12.15 10.82
C VAL A 95 11.32 13.15 10.73
N PRO A 96 11.26 14.18 11.58
CA PRO A 96 12.23 14.54 12.61
C PRO A 96 12.23 13.55 13.78
N ALA A 97 13.41 13.22 14.30
CA ALA A 97 13.58 12.35 15.46
C ALA A 97 14.34 13.07 16.57
N PHE A 98 13.89 12.86 17.80
CA PHE A 98 14.38 13.50 19.01
C PHE A 98 14.79 12.41 20.00
N ILE A 99 16.10 12.28 20.24
CA ILE A 99 16.64 11.33 21.23
C ILE A 99 17.13 12.13 22.44
N PHE A 100 16.62 11.78 23.61
CA PHE A 100 16.99 12.39 24.89
C PHE A 100 16.64 11.43 26.02
N CYS A 101 17.39 11.45 27.12
CA CYS A 101 17.01 10.77 28.37
C CYS A 101 16.61 9.28 28.24
N GLY A 102 17.30 8.52 27.38
CA GLY A 102 17.01 7.09 27.19
C GLY A 102 15.70 6.80 26.44
N GLN A 103 15.14 7.78 25.72
CA GLN A 103 13.94 7.61 24.90
C GLN A 103 14.10 8.30 23.54
N ILE A 104 13.23 7.92 22.61
CA ILE A 104 13.11 8.51 21.29
C ILE A 104 11.68 8.97 21.04
N MET A 105 11.53 10.17 20.51
CA MET A 105 10.27 10.72 20.01
C MET A 105 10.41 11.00 18.51
N VAL A 106 9.43 10.58 17.72
CA VAL A 106 9.47 10.68 16.26
C VAL A 106 8.24 11.43 15.74
N GLY A 107 8.48 12.29 14.74
CA GLY A 107 7.44 13.10 14.13
C GLY A 107 7.28 14.46 14.81
N TYR A 108 6.76 15.42 14.06
CA TYR A 108 6.47 16.75 14.56
C TYR A 108 5.38 17.40 13.71
N ASP A 109 4.33 17.89 14.36
CA ASP A 109 3.25 18.63 13.73
C ASP A 109 3.43 20.13 13.98
N GLN A 110 3.15 20.60 15.21
CA GLN A 110 3.19 22.01 15.56
C GLN A 110 3.73 22.25 16.99
N ALA A 111 4.17 23.48 17.27
CA ALA A 111 4.70 23.86 18.58
C ALA A 111 3.69 23.68 19.72
N LYS A 112 2.39 23.90 19.47
CA LYS A 112 1.34 23.78 20.50
C LYS A 112 0.98 22.33 20.86
N THR A 113 1.27 21.38 19.99
CA THR A 113 0.93 19.95 20.15
C THR A 113 2.19 19.15 20.45
N THR A 114 2.84 18.60 19.43
CA THR A 114 4.05 17.77 19.56
C THR A 114 5.24 18.55 20.12
N GLY A 115 5.32 19.86 19.85
CA GLY A 115 6.38 20.70 20.44
C GLY A 115 6.23 20.83 21.95
N LYS A 116 5.01 21.06 22.44
CA LYS A 116 4.70 21.14 23.87
C LYS A 116 4.96 19.81 24.58
N GLU A 117 4.57 18.70 23.96
CA GLU A 117 4.86 17.36 24.50
C GLU A 117 6.37 17.11 24.62
N LEU A 118 7.15 17.46 23.59
CA LEU A 118 8.61 17.35 23.61
C LEU A 118 9.21 18.19 24.75
N GLU A 119 8.75 19.44 24.89
CA GLU A 119 9.20 20.36 25.95
C GLU A 119 8.87 19.84 27.35
N GLU A 120 7.64 19.34 27.57
CA GLU A 120 7.21 18.74 28.83
C GLU A 120 8.07 17.52 29.20
N LYS A 121 8.38 16.65 28.24
CA LYS A 121 9.25 15.47 28.45
C LYS A 121 10.70 15.85 28.76
N LEU A 122 11.23 16.89 28.11
CA LEU A 122 12.57 17.41 28.42
C LEU A 122 12.65 18.00 29.83
N LEU A 123 11.61 18.74 30.23
CA LEU A 123 11.49 19.30 31.59
C LEU A 123 11.31 18.21 32.65
N ALA A 124 10.54 17.16 32.37
CA ALA A 124 10.38 16.02 33.27
C ALA A 124 11.72 15.29 33.48
N CYS A 125 12.45 15.04 32.39
CA CYS A 125 13.78 14.44 32.47
C CYS A 125 14.76 15.31 33.27
N HIS A 126 14.76 16.63 33.04
CA HIS A 126 15.64 17.54 33.76
C HIS A 126 15.35 17.56 35.27
N ARG A 127 14.08 17.44 35.67
CA ARG A 127 13.66 17.42 37.08
C ARG A 127 13.95 16.11 37.81
N GLN A 128 14.59 15.13 37.16
CA GLN A 128 14.86 13.80 37.73
C GLN A 128 13.62 13.11 38.33
N GLU A 129 12.43 13.39 37.81
CA GLU A 129 11.28 12.50 38.01
C GLU A 129 11.51 11.27 37.12
N ASN A 130 12.43 10.41 37.56
CA ASN A 130 12.76 9.16 36.91
C ASN A 130 11.66 8.13 37.22
N THR A 131 10.42 8.46 36.83
CA THR A 131 9.45 7.43 36.50
C THR A 131 9.94 6.90 35.17
N GLN A 132 10.63 5.76 35.20
CA GLN A 132 10.78 4.90 34.03
C GLN A 132 9.36 4.62 33.54
N THR A 133 8.85 5.50 32.69
CA THR A 133 7.71 5.23 31.84
C THR A 133 8.29 4.35 30.74
N THR A 134 8.65 3.12 31.11
CA THR A 134 8.53 2.00 30.19
C THR A 134 7.08 2.09 29.77
N GLN A 135 6.81 2.71 28.63
CA GLN A 135 5.55 2.45 27.96
C GLN A 135 5.57 0.94 27.78
N VAL A 136 4.79 0.25 28.61
CA VAL A 136 4.41 -1.14 28.36
C VAL A 136 3.62 -1.05 27.07
N GLN A 137 4.37 -1.10 25.97
CA GLN A 137 3.82 -1.39 24.67
C GLN A 137 3.22 -2.78 24.85
N GLU A 138 1.89 -2.85 24.83
CA GLU A 138 1.14 -4.07 25.06
C GLU A 138 1.59 -5.14 24.05
N SER A 139 2.60 -5.91 24.42
CA SER A 139 2.99 -7.12 23.72
C SER A 139 1.97 -8.18 24.12
N PHE A 140 0.95 -8.37 23.31
CA PHE A 140 0.01 -9.46 23.50
C PHE A 140 0.73 -10.77 23.18
N ASN A 141 0.98 -11.58 24.22
CA ASN A 141 1.67 -12.86 24.07
C ASN A 141 0.64 -13.94 23.71
N ILE A 142 0.55 -14.29 22.42
CA ILE A 142 -0.27 -15.43 21.96
C ILE A 142 0.56 -16.70 22.13
N PRO A 143 0.08 -17.72 22.88
CA PRO A 143 0.79 -18.98 23.05
C PRO A 143 1.01 -19.64 21.68
N GLY A 144 2.27 -19.76 21.25
CA GLY A 144 2.69 -20.40 19.99
C GLY A 144 3.34 -19.49 18.94
N LEU A 145 3.24 -18.15 19.05
CA LEU A 145 3.78 -17.22 18.03
C LEU A 145 4.83 -16.22 18.56
N GLY A 146 5.18 -16.26 19.85
CA GLY A 146 6.23 -15.42 20.41
C GLY A 146 5.84 -13.93 20.52
N LYS A 147 6.79 -13.11 21.01
CA LYS A 147 6.58 -11.68 21.27
C LYS A 147 6.52 -10.93 19.93
N THR A 148 5.36 -10.35 19.60
CA THR A 148 5.18 -9.55 18.37
C THR A 148 4.80 -8.10 18.74
N HIS A 149 5.38 -7.14 18.02
CA HIS A 149 5.17 -5.72 18.26
C HIS A 149 3.94 -5.22 17.49
N TYR A 150 3.31 -4.13 17.94
CA TYR A 150 2.13 -3.51 17.32
C TYR A 150 2.30 -3.21 15.80
N GLN A 151 3.54 -3.03 15.33
CA GLN A 151 3.87 -2.82 13.92
C GLN A 151 3.72 -4.09 13.06
N ASP A 152 3.82 -5.28 13.65
CA ASP A 152 3.72 -6.57 12.94
C ASP A 152 2.29 -6.89 12.49
N PHE A 153 1.27 -6.36 13.17
CA PHE A 153 -0.13 -6.46 12.74
C PHE A 153 -0.53 -5.37 11.73
N SER A 154 0.17 -4.23 11.73
CA SER A 154 -0.17 -3.12 10.85
C SER A 154 0.09 -3.45 9.38
N LEU A 155 1.17 -4.17 9.07
CA LEU A 155 1.55 -4.49 7.68
C LEU A 155 0.60 -5.49 7.01
N PRO A 156 0.27 -6.67 7.58
CA PRO A 156 -0.68 -7.60 6.95
C PRO A 156 -2.08 -6.99 6.76
N VAL A 157 -2.56 -6.22 7.74
CA VAL A 157 -3.86 -5.53 7.63
C VAL A 157 -3.78 -4.44 6.56
N PHE A 158 -2.69 -3.68 6.50
CA PHE A 158 -2.46 -2.70 5.45
C PHE A 158 -2.39 -3.34 4.06
N THR A 159 -1.68 -4.46 3.92
CA THR A 159 -1.65 -5.27 2.69
C THR A 159 -3.06 -5.68 2.28
N LEU A 160 -3.85 -6.21 3.21
CA LEU A 160 -5.23 -6.61 2.95
C LEU A 160 -6.09 -5.44 2.46
N LEU A 161 -6.02 -4.30 3.15
CA LEU A 161 -6.80 -3.12 2.80
C LEU A 161 -6.41 -2.56 1.43
N ILE A 162 -5.12 -2.30 1.19
CA ILE A 162 -4.68 -1.71 -0.08
C ILE A 162 -4.89 -2.68 -1.24
N ALA A 163 -4.59 -3.97 -1.08
CA ALA A 163 -4.82 -4.96 -2.12
C ALA A 163 -6.31 -5.13 -2.44
N ALA A 164 -7.18 -5.12 -1.42
CA ALA A 164 -8.63 -5.15 -1.64
C ALA A 164 -9.10 -3.89 -2.39
N LEU A 165 -8.62 -2.71 -1.99
CA LEU A 165 -8.97 -1.46 -2.68
C LEU A 165 -8.54 -1.48 -4.15
N ASP A 166 -7.36 -2.04 -4.46
CA ASP A 166 -6.91 -2.15 -5.85
C ASP A 166 -7.63 -3.25 -6.64
N ALA A 167 -8.05 -4.34 -6.00
CA ALA A 167 -8.85 -5.39 -6.65
C ALA A 167 -10.19 -4.87 -7.18
N PHE A 168 -10.76 -3.85 -6.53
CA PHE A 168 -11.99 -3.17 -6.93
C PHE A 168 -11.73 -1.91 -7.77
N ASN A 169 -10.53 -1.81 -8.38
CA ASN A 169 -10.19 -0.70 -9.25
C ASN A 169 -10.99 -0.77 -10.57
N PRO A 170 -11.47 0.37 -11.08
CA PRO A 170 -12.17 0.41 -12.35
C PRO A 170 -11.43 -0.13 -13.58
N CYS A 171 -10.10 -0.09 -13.62
CA CYS A 171 -9.33 -0.71 -14.70
C CYS A 171 -9.45 -2.24 -14.67
N ALA A 172 -9.36 -2.84 -13.49
CA ALA A 172 -9.57 -4.28 -13.30
C ALA A 172 -10.97 -4.70 -13.76
N PHE A 173 -11.99 -3.87 -13.48
CA PHE A 173 -13.36 -4.11 -13.98
C PHE A 173 -13.48 -4.04 -15.52
N PHE A 174 -12.82 -3.09 -16.18
CA PHE A 174 -12.86 -3.02 -17.65
C PHE A 174 -12.24 -4.26 -18.30
N ILE A 175 -11.12 -4.72 -17.76
CA ILE A 175 -10.43 -5.93 -18.20
C ILE A 175 -11.29 -7.17 -17.96
N LEU A 176 -11.92 -7.24 -16.80
CA LEU A 176 -12.90 -8.27 -16.48
C LEU A 176 -14.05 -8.28 -17.51
N PHE A 177 -14.61 -7.14 -17.90
CA PHE A 177 -15.67 -7.12 -18.92
C PHE A 177 -15.19 -7.58 -20.29
N PHE A 178 -13.95 -7.25 -20.64
CA PHE A 178 -13.34 -7.77 -21.86
C PHE A 178 -13.25 -9.30 -21.81
N LEU A 179 -12.73 -9.86 -20.71
CA LEU A 179 -12.64 -11.30 -20.47
C LEU A 179 -14.02 -11.97 -20.54
N LEU A 180 -15.00 -11.44 -19.80
CA LEU A 180 -16.37 -11.97 -19.78
C LEU A 180 -16.99 -11.96 -21.19
N SER A 181 -16.83 -10.88 -21.95
CA SER A 181 -17.37 -10.77 -23.31
C SER A 181 -16.81 -11.82 -24.28
N LEU A 182 -15.55 -12.24 -24.09
CA LEU A 182 -14.94 -13.33 -24.85
C LEU A 182 -15.46 -14.71 -24.42
N MET A 183 -15.72 -14.88 -23.12
CA MET A 183 -16.19 -16.15 -22.54
C MET A 183 -17.67 -16.44 -22.82
N VAL A 184 -18.55 -15.41 -22.89
CA VAL A 184 -20.02 -15.54 -23.10
C VAL A 184 -20.40 -16.49 -24.24
N HIS A 185 -19.60 -16.55 -25.31
CA HIS A 185 -19.93 -17.34 -26.49
C HIS A 185 -19.40 -18.78 -26.46
N HIS A 186 -18.61 -19.15 -25.45
CA HIS A 186 -18.14 -20.52 -25.25
C HIS A 186 -19.15 -21.30 -24.41
N ARG A 187 -19.87 -22.25 -25.03
CA ARG A 187 -20.86 -23.10 -24.33
C ARG A 187 -20.26 -24.18 -23.42
N SER A 188 -18.93 -24.26 -23.30
CA SER A 188 -18.23 -25.28 -22.49
C SER A 188 -17.60 -24.66 -21.24
N ARG A 189 -18.01 -25.15 -20.06
CA ARG A 189 -17.48 -24.72 -18.75
C ARG A 189 -15.98 -24.93 -18.61
N ALA A 190 -15.46 -26.05 -19.12
CA ALA A 190 -14.03 -26.36 -19.07
C ALA A 190 -13.20 -25.35 -19.87
N ARG A 191 -13.63 -25.01 -21.09
CA ARG A 191 -12.94 -24.00 -21.90
C ARG A 191 -13.00 -22.62 -21.25
N MET A 192 -14.13 -22.25 -20.68
CA MET A 192 -14.29 -20.99 -19.94
C MET A 192 -13.34 -20.91 -18.74
N LEU A 193 -13.23 -21.97 -17.93
CA LEU A 193 -12.30 -22.00 -16.79
C LEU A 193 -10.84 -21.95 -17.23
N VAL A 194 -10.47 -22.61 -18.33
CA VAL A 194 -9.09 -22.55 -18.84
C VAL A 194 -8.76 -21.14 -19.34
N ILE A 195 -9.60 -20.54 -20.17
CA ILE A 195 -9.39 -19.16 -20.66
C ILE A 195 -9.34 -18.18 -19.47
N GLY A 196 -10.37 -18.19 -18.62
CA GLY A 196 -10.44 -17.29 -17.47
C GLY A 196 -9.30 -17.52 -16.48
N GLY A 197 -8.97 -18.76 -16.16
CA GLY A 197 -7.88 -19.12 -15.27
C GLY A 197 -6.50 -18.73 -15.81
N THR A 198 -6.22 -18.99 -17.09
CA THR A 198 -4.99 -18.53 -17.75
C THR A 198 -4.91 -17.01 -17.73
N PHE A 199 -6.01 -16.31 -18.02
CA PHE A 199 -6.06 -14.86 -17.98
C PHE A 199 -5.73 -14.31 -16.58
N VAL A 200 -6.39 -14.85 -15.55
CA VAL A 200 -6.21 -14.44 -14.16
C VAL A 200 -4.81 -14.73 -13.65
N LEU A 201 -4.27 -15.92 -13.95
CA LEU A 201 -2.90 -16.29 -13.58
C LEU A 201 -1.87 -15.37 -14.24
N CYS A 202 -2.02 -15.12 -15.54
CA CYS A 202 -1.12 -14.22 -16.27
C CYS A 202 -1.21 -12.78 -15.75
N SER A 203 -2.43 -12.32 -15.42
CA SER A 203 -2.65 -11.00 -14.80
C SER A 203 -1.94 -10.90 -13.45
N GLY A 204 -2.12 -11.91 -12.60
CA GLY A 204 -1.40 -12.03 -11.33
C GLY A 204 0.10 -11.95 -11.47
N LEU A 205 0.68 -12.77 -12.35
CA LEU A 205 2.10 -12.81 -12.62
C LEU A 205 2.62 -11.46 -13.12
N MET A 206 1.96 -10.85 -14.10
CA MET A 206 2.32 -9.54 -14.62
C MET A 206 2.31 -8.49 -13.52
N TYR A 207 1.25 -8.47 -12.71
CA TYR A 207 1.11 -7.53 -11.61
C TYR A 207 2.20 -7.72 -10.55
N PHE A 208 2.53 -8.97 -10.18
CA PHE A 208 3.65 -9.26 -9.27
C PHE A 208 5.00 -8.81 -9.86
N LEU A 209 5.25 -9.06 -11.14
CA LEU A 209 6.48 -8.63 -11.82
C LEU A 209 6.60 -7.10 -11.84
N PHE A 210 5.50 -6.39 -12.07
CA PHE A 210 5.49 -4.93 -12.03
C PHE A 210 5.75 -4.39 -10.64
N MET A 211 5.06 -4.91 -9.61
CA MET A 211 5.33 -4.48 -8.23
C MET A 211 6.76 -4.79 -7.82
N SER A 212 7.30 -5.94 -8.22
CA SER A 212 8.70 -6.32 -8.00
C SER A 212 9.65 -5.32 -8.66
N ALA A 213 9.42 -4.98 -9.94
CA ALA A 213 10.23 -3.99 -10.64
C ALA A 213 10.20 -2.63 -9.92
N TRP A 214 9.04 -2.24 -9.40
CA TRP A 214 8.84 -1.00 -8.67
C TRP A 214 9.52 -0.98 -7.29
N LEU A 215 9.41 -2.08 -6.54
CA LEU A 215 10.12 -2.28 -5.28
C LEU A 215 11.63 -2.13 -5.50
N ASN A 216 12.19 -2.83 -6.50
CA ASN A 216 13.62 -2.74 -6.80
C ASN A 216 14.03 -1.35 -7.28
N LEU A 217 13.17 -0.66 -8.04
CA LEU A 217 13.41 0.72 -8.44
C LEU A 217 13.48 1.66 -7.22
N PHE A 218 12.60 1.50 -6.22
CA PHE A 218 12.64 2.28 -4.98
C PHE A 218 13.80 1.97 -4.06
N LEU A 219 14.32 0.75 -4.11
CA LEU A 219 15.57 0.41 -3.42
C LEU A 219 16.79 1.11 -4.05
N ILE A 220 16.69 1.53 -5.33
CA ILE A 220 17.82 2.08 -6.10
C ILE A 220 17.72 3.61 -6.29
N THR A 221 16.53 4.19 -6.34
CA THR A 221 16.33 5.61 -6.74
C THR A 221 15.56 6.45 -5.73
N GLU A 222 16.05 7.68 -5.47
CA GLU A 222 15.40 8.68 -4.60
C GLU A 222 14.46 9.64 -5.35
N GLN A 223 14.41 9.61 -6.68
CA GLN A 223 13.79 10.67 -7.49
C GLN A 223 12.40 10.29 -8.04
N LEU A 224 11.39 10.38 -7.16
CA LEU A 224 10.02 9.88 -7.37
C LEU A 224 9.06 10.86 -8.07
N ILE A 225 9.35 12.16 -8.05
CA ILE A 225 8.36 13.21 -8.36
C ILE A 225 7.93 13.18 -9.84
N PHE A 226 8.87 12.99 -10.76
CA PHE A 226 8.56 13.02 -12.21
C PHE A 226 7.68 11.86 -12.66
N ILE A 227 7.88 10.68 -12.07
CA ILE A 227 7.12 9.48 -12.44
C ILE A 227 5.71 9.54 -11.85
N THR A 228 5.56 10.02 -10.61
CA THR A 228 4.26 10.24 -10.00
C THR A 228 3.43 11.28 -10.76
N ALA A 229 4.06 12.37 -11.22
CA ALA A 229 3.39 13.42 -11.97
C ALA A 229 2.87 12.93 -13.33
N THR A 230 3.68 12.20 -14.10
CA THR A 230 3.24 11.64 -15.40
C THR A 230 2.11 10.64 -15.23
N ALA A 231 2.17 9.78 -14.22
CA ALA A 231 1.08 8.85 -13.91
C ALA A 231 -0.22 9.58 -13.56
N GLY A 232 -0.15 10.64 -12.74
CA GLY A 232 -1.30 11.47 -12.40
C GLY A 232 -1.95 12.12 -13.62
N VAL A 233 -1.15 12.68 -14.56
CA VAL A 233 -1.65 13.26 -15.81
C VAL A 233 -2.36 12.21 -16.67
N ILE A 234 -1.77 11.03 -16.84
CA ILE A 234 -2.37 9.93 -17.61
C ILE A 234 -3.71 9.49 -16.98
N ALA A 235 -3.74 9.34 -15.65
CA ALA A 235 -4.95 8.97 -14.92
C ALA A 235 -6.07 10.02 -15.08
N ILE A 236 -5.75 11.32 -15.06
CA ILE A 236 -6.74 12.38 -15.30
C ILE A 236 -7.28 12.31 -16.73
N ILE A 237 -6.41 12.14 -17.74
CA ILE A 237 -6.83 12.02 -19.15
C ILE A 237 -7.79 10.84 -19.32
N PHE A 238 -7.43 9.67 -18.80
CA PHE A 238 -8.30 8.50 -18.87
C PHE A 238 -9.58 8.63 -18.03
N GLY A 239 -9.51 9.30 -16.88
CA GLY A 239 -10.66 9.63 -16.06
C GLY A 239 -11.68 10.48 -16.83
N LEU A 240 -11.20 11.57 -17.45
CA LEU A 240 -12.02 12.45 -18.28
C LEU A 240 -12.62 11.72 -19.49
N LEU A 241 -11.85 10.87 -20.16
CA LEU A 241 -12.36 10.08 -21.29
C LEU A 241 -13.45 9.09 -20.87
N ASN A 242 -13.31 8.45 -19.70
CA ASN A 242 -14.32 7.55 -19.15
C ASN A 242 -15.60 8.29 -18.74
N ILE A 243 -15.49 9.45 -18.09
CA ILE A 243 -16.65 10.31 -17.76
C ILE A 243 -17.31 10.81 -19.06
N LYS A 244 -16.52 11.26 -20.04
CA LYS A 244 -17.04 11.72 -21.33
C LYS A 244 -17.81 10.62 -22.04
N ASP A 245 -17.28 9.39 -22.04
CA ASP A 245 -17.95 8.23 -22.64
C ASP A 245 -19.25 7.83 -21.93
N TYR A 246 -19.43 8.19 -20.65
CA TYR A 246 -20.70 7.98 -19.96
C TYR A 246 -21.82 8.86 -20.54
N PHE A 247 -21.53 10.15 -20.74
CA PHE A 247 -22.51 11.13 -21.25
C PHE A 247 -22.64 11.08 -22.77
N LEU A 248 -21.52 10.97 -23.49
CA LEU A 248 -21.40 11.05 -24.94
C LEU A 248 -20.83 9.74 -25.47
N PHE A 249 -21.60 8.65 -25.29
CA PHE A 249 -21.17 7.31 -25.67
C PHE A 249 -20.85 7.25 -27.18
N LYS A 250 -19.61 6.86 -27.52
CA LYS A 250 -19.07 6.71 -28.89
C LYS A 250 -18.96 8.00 -29.74
N GLN A 251 -19.12 9.19 -29.18
CA GLN A 251 -18.89 10.44 -29.93
C GLN A 251 -17.45 10.95 -29.71
N GLY A 252 -16.67 11.09 -30.79
CA GLY A 252 -15.27 11.60 -30.76
C GLY A 252 -14.23 10.57 -30.28
N ILE A 253 -13.14 11.05 -29.64
CA ILE A 253 -12.09 10.19 -29.06
C ILE A 253 -12.67 9.44 -27.87
N SER A 254 -12.73 8.12 -27.94
CA SER A 254 -13.28 7.23 -26.91
C SER A 254 -12.30 6.09 -26.66
N LEU A 255 -12.13 5.70 -25.39
CA LEU A 255 -11.35 4.52 -25.01
C LEU A 255 -12.11 3.21 -25.27
N SER A 256 -13.38 3.28 -25.69
CA SER A 256 -14.04 2.10 -26.24
C SER A 256 -13.60 1.86 -27.67
N LEU A 257 -13.21 0.61 -27.96
CA LEU A 257 -12.88 0.18 -29.32
C LEU A 257 -14.01 0.61 -30.27
N SER A 258 -13.63 1.28 -31.38
CA SER A 258 -14.58 1.56 -32.46
C SER A 258 -15.24 0.27 -32.95
N ASP A 259 -16.51 0.33 -33.34
CA ASP A 259 -17.28 -0.88 -33.70
C ASP A 259 -16.61 -1.70 -34.81
N SER A 260 -15.89 -1.06 -35.73
CA SER A 260 -15.14 -1.74 -36.79
C SER A 260 -13.88 -2.46 -36.28
N SER A 261 -13.12 -1.83 -35.37
CA SER A 261 -11.92 -2.41 -34.74
C SER A 261 -12.29 -3.51 -33.75
N ARG A 262 -13.34 -3.28 -32.96
CA ARG A 262 -13.93 -4.28 -32.05
C ARG A 262 -14.34 -5.49 -32.84
N THR A 263 -15.09 -5.33 -33.93
CA THR A 263 -15.53 -6.46 -34.75
C THR A 263 -14.32 -7.19 -35.35
N ARG A 264 -13.32 -6.52 -35.93
CA ARG A 264 -12.12 -7.20 -36.46
C ARG A 264 -11.30 -7.92 -35.38
N LEU A 265 -11.07 -7.28 -34.23
CA LEU A 265 -10.30 -7.85 -33.13
C LEU A 265 -11.04 -9.04 -32.51
N PHE A 266 -12.33 -8.88 -32.23
CA PHE A 266 -13.19 -9.97 -31.74
C PHE A 266 -13.28 -11.09 -32.76
N THR A 267 -13.36 -10.81 -34.06
CA THR A 267 -13.44 -11.87 -35.08
C THR A 267 -12.12 -12.64 -35.18
N ARG A 268 -10.97 -11.96 -35.14
CA ARG A 268 -9.64 -12.61 -35.12
C ARG A 268 -9.38 -13.40 -33.84
N ILE A 269 -9.63 -12.81 -32.68
CA ILE A 269 -9.51 -13.51 -31.40
C ILE A 269 -10.47 -14.71 -31.38
N ARG A 270 -11.70 -14.54 -31.86
CA ARG A 270 -12.70 -15.61 -31.97
C ARG A 270 -12.26 -16.74 -32.88
N THR A 271 -11.67 -16.46 -34.04
CA THR A 271 -11.17 -17.55 -34.91
C THR A 271 -10.05 -18.31 -34.21
N LEU A 272 -9.13 -17.60 -33.54
CA LEU A 272 -8.05 -18.24 -32.79
C LEU A 272 -8.53 -19.05 -31.57
N THR A 273 -9.62 -18.63 -30.91
CA THR A 273 -10.16 -19.32 -29.72
C THR A 273 -11.24 -20.37 -30.03
N GLN A 274 -11.96 -20.27 -31.16
CA GLN A 274 -13.05 -21.21 -31.50
C GLN A 274 -12.59 -22.38 -32.40
N THR A 275 -11.65 -22.16 -33.32
CA THR A 275 -11.18 -23.19 -34.26
C THR A 275 -9.75 -23.64 -33.99
N GLY A 276 -9.05 -23.03 -33.03
CA GLY A 276 -7.70 -23.40 -32.64
C GLY A 276 -7.63 -24.61 -31.68
N SER A 277 -6.49 -25.30 -31.69
CA SER A 277 -6.10 -26.24 -30.64
C SER A 277 -6.02 -25.53 -29.27
N TRP A 278 -6.06 -26.31 -28.17
CA TRP A 278 -5.94 -25.78 -26.81
C TRP A 278 -4.75 -24.82 -26.62
N SER A 279 -3.63 -25.06 -27.29
CA SER A 279 -2.43 -24.22 -27.25
C SER A 279 -2.62 -22.85 -27.89
N SER A 280 -3.31 -22.78 -29.02
CA SER A 280 -3.58 -21.50 -29.71
C SER A 280 -4.48 -20.59 -28.86
N MET A 281 -5.46 -21.19 -28.18
CA MET A 281 -6.37 -20.51 -27.27
C MET A 281 -5.65 -19.95 -26.04
N ILE A 282 -4.78 -20.75 -25.41
CA ILE A 282 -3.96 -20.32 -24.26
C ILE A 282 -3.01 -19.19 -24.67
N MET A 283 -2.31 -19.32 -25.81
CA MET A 283 -1.39 -18.29 -26.29
C MET A 283 -2.10 -16.96 -26.57
N ALA A 284 -3.25 -16.99 -27.24
CA ALA A 284 -4.06 -15.79 -27.48
C ALA A 284 -4.52 -15.14 -26.17
N THR A 285 -4.87 -15.96 -25.17
CA THR A 285 -5.28 -15.48 -23.84
C THR A 285 -4.11 -14.83 -23.09
N ILE A 286 -2.91 -15.39 -23.16
CA ILE A 286 -1.70 -14.82 -22.54
C ILE A 286 -1.37 -13.46 -23.15
N ILE A 287 -1.31 -13.37 -24.49
CA ILE A 287 -1.02 -12.10 -25.19
C ILE A 287 -2.04 -11.04 -24.80
N LEU A 288 -3.32 -11.43 -24.75
CA LEU A 288 -4.38 -10.55 -24.34
C LEU A 288 -4.24 -10.09 -22.89
N ALA A 289 -3.93 -11.02 -21.97
CA ALA A 289 -3.72 -10.70 -20.56
C ALA A 289 -2.56 -9.71 -20.39
N ILE A 290 -1.42 -9.94 -21.06
CA ILE A 290 -0.28 -9.02 -21.04
C ILE A 290 -0.69 -7.62 -21.52
N ALA A 291 -1.39 -7.53 -22.66
CA ALA A 291 -1.83 -6.25 -23.21
C ALA A 291 -2.81 -5.53 -22.27
N ALA A 292 -3.77 -6.25 -21.69
CA ALA A 292 -4.73 -5.74 -20.73
C ALA A 292 -4.04 -5.23 -19.45
N ASN A 293 -3.13 -6.01 -18.87
CA ASN A 293 -2.43 -5.65 -17.63
C ASN A 293 -1.41 -4.52 -17.84
N SER A 294 -0.84 -4.40 -19.04
CA SER A 294 0.01 -3.24 -19.40
C SER A 294 -0.78 -1.93 -19.38
N TYR A 295 -2.05 -1.99 -19.80
CA TYR A 295 -2.96 -0.85 -19.70
C TYR A 295 -3.36 -0.57 -18.24
N GLU A 296 -3.62 -1.62 -17.45
CA GLU A 296 -3.94 -1.50 -16.02
C GLU A 296 -2.85 -0.80 -15.23
N LEU A 297 -1.59 -1.13 -15.50
CA LEU A 297 -0.44 -0.52 -14.83
C LEU A 297 -0.49 1.01 -14.89
N LEU A 298 -0.90 1.58 -16.02
CA LEU A 298 -0.93 3.03 -16.23
C LEU A 298 -2.00 3.76 -15.39
N CYS A 299 -3.05 3.06 -14.98
CA CYS A 299 -4.18 3.66 -14.24
C CYS A 299 -4.20 3.28 -12.76
N THR A 300 -3.51 2.24 -12.33
CA THR A 300 -3.54 1.76 -10.94
C THR A 300 -2.21 1.85 -10.22
N ALA A 301 -1.10 2.17 -10.92
CA ALA A 301 0.27 2.17 -10.37
C ALA A 301 0.47 2.89 -9.03
N GLY A 302 -0.36 3.88 -8.69
CA GLY A 302 -0.26 4.63 -7.43
C GLY A 302 -0.42 3.75 -6.17
N LEU A 303 -1.32 2.76 -6.17
CA LEU A 303 -1.55 1.90 -5.01
C LEU A 303 -0.39 0.92 -4.75
N PRO A 304 0.07 0.12 -5.73
CA PRO A 304 1.28 -0.69 -5.59
C PRO A 304 2.51 0.18 -5.32
N MET A 305 2.61 1.41 -5.85
CA MET A 305 3.66 2.37 -5.51
C MET A 305 3.70 2.71 -4.02
N VAL A 306 2.59 3.17 -3.46
CA VAL A 306 2.52 3.52 -2.04
C VAL A 306 2.83 2.31 -1.18
N TYR A 307 2.28 1.15 -1.55
CA TYR A 307 2.53 -0.10 -0.85
C TYR A 307 4.00 -0.52 -0.86
N THR A 308 4.65 -0.58 -2.04
CA THR A 308 6.06 -0.97 -2.11
C THR A 308 6.97 0.05 -1.43
N ARG A 309 6.62 1.34 -1.46
CA ARG A 309 7.36 2.36 -0.71
C ARG A 309 7.28 2.12 0.80
N ILE A 310 6.07 1.92 1.35
CA ILE A 310 5.90 1.62 2.78
C ILE A 310 6.66 0.35 3.15
N LEU A 311 6.59 -0.67 2.29
CA LEU A 311 7.32 -1.91 2.48
C LEU A 311 8.83 -1.67 2.56
N THR A 312 9.43 -0.85 1.69
CA THR A 312 10.86 -0.49 1.80
C THR A 312 11.23 0.30 3.06
N LEU A 313 10.27 0.95 3.73
CA LEU A 313 10.50 1.70 4.97
C LEU A 313 10.44 0.81 6.22
N SER A 314 9.94 -0.42 6.07
CA SER A 314 9.83 -1.40 7.16
C SER A 314 11.11 -2.21 7.41
N ASP A 315 12.19 -1.96 6.65
CA ASP A 315 13.51 -2.60 6.77
C ASP A 315 13.45 -4.14 6.94
N LEU A 316 12.63 -4.79 6.10
CA LEU A 316 12.46 -6.24 6.14
C LEU A 316 13.53 -6.94 5.30
N PRO A 317 13.88 -8.21 5.61
CA PRO A 317 14.70 -9.02 4.73
C PRO A 317 14.01 -9.20 3.37
N THR A 318 14.81 -9.30 2.30
CA THR A 318 14.35 -9.41 0.91
C THR A 318 13.26 -10.45 0.71
N THR A 319 13.35 -11.61 1.37
CA THR A 319 12.34 -12.67 1.30
C THR A 319 10.96 -12.21 1.77
N GLN A 320 10.91 -11.43 2.87
CA GLN A 320 9.64 -10.92 3.39
C GLN A 320 9.02 -9.89 2.45
N TYR A 321 9.82 -9.06 1.77
CA TYR A 321 9.30 -8.15 0.75
C TYR A 321 8.55 -8.91 -0.35
N TYR A 322 9.14 -9.95 -0.91
CA TYR A 322 8.48 -10.75 -1.94
C TYR A 322 7.29 -11.55 -1.42
N LEU A 323 7.30 -11.98 -0.16
CA LEU A 323 6.15 -12.64 0.46
C LEU A 323 4.96 -11.68 0.64
N TYR A 324 5.22 -10.45 1.07
CA TYR A 324 4.22 -9.40 1.17
C TYR A 324 3.69 -8.95 -0.20
N LEU A 325 4.53 -8.93 -1.23
CA LEU A 325 4.09 -8.73 -2.62
C LEU A 325 3.20 -9.88 -3.11
N ALA A 326 3.56 -11.12 -2.80
CA ALA A 326 2.75 -12.29 -3.16
C ALA A 326 1.40 -12.27 -2.43
N LEU A 327 1.38 -11.95 -1.14
CA LEU A 327 0.15 -11.79 -0.35
C LEU A 327 -0.77 -10.73 -0.97
N TYR A 328 -0.21 -9.55 -1.29
CA TYR A 328 -0.94 -8.50 -1.99
C TYR A 328 -1.57 -9.04 -3.28
N ASN A 329 -0.77 -9.72 -4.10
CA ASN A 329 -1.19 -10.20 -5.41
C ASN A 329 -2.29 -11.28 -5.34
N VAL A 330 -2.20 -12.18 -4.35
CA VAL A 330 -3.25 -13.17 -4.07
C VAL A 330 -4.58 -12.47 -3.74
N ILE A 331 -4.55 -11.48 -2.85
CA ILE A 331 -5.76 -10.74 -2.45
C ILE A 331 -6.35 -10.00 -3.66
N TYR A 332 -5.50 -9.38 -4.47
CA TYR A 332 -5.89 -8.69 -5.69
C TYR A 332 -6.58 -9.61 -6.72
N ILE A 333 -6.11 -10.85 -6.88
CA ILE A 333 -6.65 -11.82 -7.86
C ILE A 333 -7.98 -12.45 -7.41
N ILE A 334 -8.23 -12.58 -6.10
CA ILE A 334 -9.39 -13.31 -5.57
C ILE A 334 -10.72 -12.84 -6.20
N PRO A 335 -11.04 -11.53 -6.29
CA PRO A 335 -12.27 -11.08 -6.92
C PRO A 335 -12.38 -11.47 -8.40
N LEU A 336 -11.30 -11.38 -9.17
CA LEU A 336 -11.30 -11.79 -10.58
C LEU A 336 -11.54 -13.30 -10.72
N LEU A 337 -10.87 -14.11 -9.90
CA LEU A 337 -11.03 -15.56 -9.90
C LEU A 337 -12.47 -15.96 -9.53
N LEU A 338 -13.03 -15.31 -8.50
CA LEU A 338 -14.40 -15.53 -8.05
C LEU A 338 -15.38 -15.25 -9.20
N ILE A 339 -15.19 -14.16 -9.94
CA ILE A 339 -16.06 -13.82 -11.06
C ILE A 339 -15.92 -14.82 -12.21
N VAL A 340 -14.70 -15.26 -12.55
CA VAL A 340 -14.47 -16.31 -13.57
C VAL A 340 -15.19 -17.61 -13.19
N ILE A 341 -15.12 -18.01 -11.92
CA ILE A 341 -15.80 -19.20 -11.41
C ILE A 341 -17.32 -19.03 -11.51
N LEU A 342 -17.88 -17.96 -10.94
CA LEU A 342 -19.31 -17.69 -10.98
C LEU A 342 -19.85 -17.63 -12.41
N PHE A 343 -19.13 -16.96 -13.30
CA PHE A 343 -19.52 -16.82 -14.69
C PHE A 343 -19.48 -18.15 -15.44
N SER A 344 -18.47 -18.98 -15.19
CA SER A 344 -18.38 -20.32 -15.78
C SER A 344 -19.50 -21.25 -15.29
N LEU A 345 -19.86 -21.17 -14.00
CA LEU A 345 -20.96 -21.95 -13.41
C LEU A 345 -22.33 -21.52 -13.99
N THR A 346 -22.56 -20.21 -14.11
CA THR A 346 -23.82 -19.61 -14.59
C THR A 346 -23.97 -19.60 -16.11
N LEU A 347 -22.97 -20.07 -16.86
CA LEU A 347 -22.95 -20.10 -18.34
C LEU A 347 -23.26 -18.74 -18.98
N GLY A 348 -22.94 -17.63 -18.29
CA GLY A 348 -23.17 -16.29 -18.80
C GLY A 348 -24.63 -15.91 -19.01
N SER A 349 -25.55 -16.45 -18.20
CA SER A 349 -26.99 -16.17 -18.26
C SER A 349 -27.34 -14.69 -18.09
N LYS A 350 -26.44 -13.88 -17.49
CA LYS A 350 -26.57 -12.42 -17.38
C LYS A 350 -25.54 -11.73 -18.26
N LYS A 351 -26.00 -11.11 -19.35
CA LYS A 351 -25.21 -10.15 -20.12
C LYS A 351 -25.31 -8.78 -19.45
N LEU A 352 -24.17 -8.11 -19.27
CA LEU A 352 -24.18 -6.71 -18.86
C LEU A 352 -24.84 -5.87 -19.95
N SER A 353 -25.85 -5.11 -19.54
CA SER A 353 -26.53 -4.13 -20.38
C SER A 353 -25.61 -2.96 -20.72
N GLU A 354 -25.91 -2.26 -21.81
CA GLU A 354 -25.19 -1.04 -22.18
C GLU A 354 -25.27 0.02 -21.07
N GLN A 355 -26.40 0.09 -20.35
CA GLN A 355 -26.58 1.00 -19.22
C GLN A 355 -25.65 0.67 -18.05
N GLU A 356 -25.54 -0.59 -17.68
CA GLU A 356 -24.59 -1.04 -16.64
C GLU A 356 -23.15 -0.72 -17.05
N GLY A 357 -22.78 -0.98 -18.32
CA GLY A 357 -21.46 -0.65 -18.87
C GLY A 357 -21.15 0.85 -18.86
N ARG A 358 -22.14 1.71 -19.16
CA ARG A 358 -22.01 3.17 -19.03
C ARG A 358 -21.81 3.56 -17.55
N LEU A 359 -22.62 3.01 -16.65
CA LEU A 359 -22.50 3.30 -15.21
C LEU A 359 -21.10 2.97 -14.66
N LEU A 360 -20.55 1.84 -15.10
CA LEU A 360 -19.21 1.40 -14.75
C LEU A 360 -18.12 2.34 -15.29
N LYS A 361 -18.30 2.91 -16.49
CA LYS A 361 -17.41 3.98 -17.00
C LYS A 361 -17.48 5.25 -16.15
N MET A 362 -18.65 5.63 -15.65
CA MET A 362 -18.79 6.79 -14.77
C MET A 362 -18.09 6.58 -13.43
N LEU A 363 -18.31 5.41 -12.81
CA LEU A 363 -17.61 5.00 -11.59
C LEU A 363 -16.09 5.03 -11.80
N SER A 364 -15.64 4.43 -12.90
CA SER A 364 -14.25 4.40 -13.30
C SER A 364 -13.64 5.76 -13.48
N GLY A 365 -14.29 6.59 -14.29
CA GLY A 365 -13.77 7.90 -14.63
C GLY A 365 -13.71 8.84 -13.42
N SER A 366 -14.70 8.80 -12.54
CA SER A 366 -14.71 9.60 -11.31
C SER A 366 -13.63 9.17 -10.32
N MET A 367 -13.40 7.86 -10.14
CA MET A 367 -12.32 7.35 -9.30
C MET A 367 -10.94 7.73 -9.85
N MET A 368 -10.69 7.49 -11.15
CA MET A 368 -9.42 7.83 -11.80
C MET A 368 -9.13 9.32 -11.76
N LEU A 369 -10.15 10.15 -12.00
CA LEU A 369 -10.00 11.61 -11.94
C LEU A 369 -9.70 12.07 -10.51
N GLY A 370 -10.36 11.50 -9.50
CA GLY A 370 -10.10 11.81 -8.09
C GLY A 370 -8.68 11.43 -7.66
N LEU A 371 -8.29 10.17 -7.88
CA LEU A 371 -6.96 9.66 -7.51
C LEU A 371 -5.84 10.34 -8.33
N GLY A 372 -6.05 10.53 -9.64
CA GLY A 372 -5.11 11.24 -10.52
C GLY A 372 -4.92 12.72 -10.12
N SER A 373 -5.99 13.40 -9.70
CA SER A 373 -5.91 14.78 -9.19
C SER A 373 -5.10 14.85 -7.90
N ILE A 374 -5.28 13.90 -6.99
CA ILE A 374 -4.50 13.83 -5.74
C ILE A 374 -3.02 13.56 -6.06
N LEU A 375 -2.73 12.62 -6.95
CA LEU A 375 -1.37 12.33 -7.43
C LEU A 375 -0.69 13.55 -8.03
N LEU A 376 -1.42 14.42 -8.74
CA LEU A 376 -0.84 15.60 -9.38
C LEU A 376 -0.67 16.77 -8.40
N LEU A 377 -1.64 17.00 -7.51
CA LEU A 377 -1.68 18.18 -6.64
C LEU A 377 -0.93 17.97 -5.33
N LYS A 378 -1.19 16.86 -4.63
CA LYS A 378 -0.61 16.51 -3.32
C LYS A 378 -0.54 14.99 -3.15
N PRO A 379 0.49 14.32 -3.70
CA PRO A 379 0.65 12.86 -3.59
C PRO A 379 0.62 12.36 -2.14
N GLU A 380 1.10 13.17 -1.19
CA GLU A 380 1.13 12.85 0.25
C GLU A 380 -0.24 12.52 0.83
N TRP A 381 -1.33 13.01 0.23
CA TRP A 381 -2.69 12.72 0.70
C TRP A 381 -3.10 11.27 0.47
N LEU A 382 -2.49 10.57 -0.49
CA LEU A 382 -2.72 9.13 -0.67
C LEU A 382 -2.19 8.28 0.50
N ASN A 383 -1.26 8.84 1.30
CA ASN A 383 -0.78 8.16 2.51
C ASN A 383 -1.86 8.17 3.61
N ASN A 384 -2.84 9.07 3.52
CA ASN A 384 -3.95 9.09 4.45
C ASN A 384 -5.06 8.16 3.95
N MET A 385 -5.23 7.03 4.64
CA MET A 385 -6.24 6.02 4.31
C MET A 385 -7.65 6.62 4.14
N LEU A 386 -8.00 7.61 4.98
CA LEU A 386 -9.31 8.25 4.94
C LEU A 386 -9.55 8.98 3.61
N VAL A 387 -8.52 9.60 3.03
CA VAL A 387 -8.63 10.30 1.74
C VAL A 387 -8.92 9.30 0.63
N SER A 388 -8.14 8.23 0.53
CA SER A 388 -8.33 7.17 -0.48
C SER A 388 -9.72 6.53 -0.37
N VAL A 389 -10.16 6.21 0.84
CA VAL A 389 -11.51 5.69 1.13
C VAL A 389 -12.58 6.71 0.69
N THR A 390 -12.42 7.99 1.01
CA THR A 390 -13.38 9.05 0.66
C THR A 390 -13.52 9.21 -0.87
N VAL A 391 -12.42 9.12 -1.63
CA VAL A 391 -12.47 9.19 -3.10
C VAL A 391 -13.28 8.04 -3.67
N ILE A 392 -13.09 6.82 -3.14
CA ILE A 392 -13.78 5.62 -3.62
C ILE A 392 -15.27 5.68 -3.29
N PHE A 393 -15.62 5.89 -2.01
CA PHE A 393 -17.02 5.99 -1.59
C PHE A 393 -17.71 7.19 -2.21
N GLY A 394 -17.01 8.32 -2.38
CA GLY A 394 -17.51 9.49 -3.09
C GLY A 394 -17.82 9.20 -4.56
N SER A 395 -16.97 8.44 -5.24
CA SER A 395 -17.19 8.03 -6.64
C SER A 395 -18.36 7.06 -6.78
N ILE A 396 -18.51 6.11 -5.83
CA ILE A 396 -19.66 5.20 -5.77
C ILE A 396 -20.95 6.00 -5.52
N ALA A 397 -20.96 6.89 -4.52
CA ALA A 397 -22.12 7.71 -4.19
C ALA A 397 -22.52 8.62 -5.35
N LEU A 398 -21.55 9.28 -6.01
CA LEU A 398 -21.78 10.08 -7.21
C LEU A 398 -22.41 9.24 -8.32
N THR A 399 -21.85 8.06 -8.59
CA THR A 399 -22.36 7.16 -9.63
C THR A 399 -23.79 6.70 -9.32
N LEU A 400 -24.07 6.33 -8.08
CA LEU A 400 -25.41 5.93 -7.63
C LEU A 400 -26.41 7.08 -7.73
N LEU A 401 -26.03 8.29 -7.33
CA LEU A 401 -26.88 9.49 -7.46
C LEU A 401 -27.25 9.74 -8.92
N ILE A 402 -26.27 9.68 -9.83
CA ILE A 402 -26.54 9.87 -11.26
C ILE A 402 -27.42 8.73 -11.81
N ALA A 403 -27.19 7.49 -11.38
CA ALA A 403 -28.05 6.35 -11.74
C ALA A 403 -29.50 6.57 -11.30
N LEU A 404 -29.71 7.04 -10.07
CA LEU A 404 -31.02 7.34 -9.50
C LEU A 404 -31.69 8.49 -10.25
N MET A 405 -30.97 9.58 -10.54
CA MET A 405 -31.51 10.69 -11.32
C MET A 405 -31.96 10.25 -12.72
N GLN A 406 -31.17 9.44 -13.42
CA GLN A 406 -31.56 8.91 -14.73
C GLN A 406 -32.81 8.03 -14.65
N LYS A 407 -32.92 7.21 -13.61
CA LYS A 407 -34.11 6.39 -13.37
C LYS A 407 -35.34 7.26 -13.09
N LEU A 408 -35.20 8.34 -12.32
CA LEU A 408 -36.28 9.29 -12.05
C LEU A 408 -36.72 10.07 -13.30
N ILE A 409 -35.78 10.52 -14.12
CA ILE A 409 -36.08 11.23 -15.38
C ILE A 409 -36.79 10.31 -16.37
N SER A 410 -36.35 9.06 -16.52
CA SER A 410 -37.00 8.09 -17.41
C SER A 410 -38.40 7.68 -16.93
N LEU A 411 -38.63 7.62 -15.62
CA LEU A 411 -39.96 7.39 -15.05
C LEU A 411 -40.92 8.57 -15.25
N LYS A 412 -40.40 9.80 -15.37
CA LYS A 412 -41.21 11.01 -15.61
C LYS A 412 -41.56 11.22 -17.09
N GLN A 413 -40.90 10.49 -18.00
CA GLN A 413 -41.13 10.52 -19.45
C GLN A 413 -42.02 9.36 -19.95
N LYS A 414 -42.27 8.35 -19.10
CA LYS A 414 -43.30 7.32 -19.30
C LYS A 414 -44.59 7.76 -18.64
#